data_AF-A0A3B8QJ76-F1
#
_entry.id   AF-A0A3B8QJ76-F1
#
_cell.length_a   1.000
_cell.length_b   1.000
_cell.length_c   1.000
_cell.angle_alpha   90.00
_cell.angle_beta   90.00
_cell.angle_gamma   90.00
#
_symmetry.space_group_name_H-M   'P 1'
#
loop_
_entity.id
_entity.type
_entity.pdbx_description
1 polymer ?
#
loop_
_entity_poly.entity_id
_entity_poly.type
_entity_poly.pdbx_seq_one_letter_code
_entity_poly.pdbx_strand_id
1 'polypeptide(L)'
;PKLWAYLYNYAAKHKAKGNGFGYGMVKRNATDVTRPLSARYYKDGSEVLINQDDTKKHGKKDGRPRRMTPQECSRLMGFVSKGERFNIPVSDTRAYKQFGNSVVVPVFKAVADLIEPHLESIIKAETSSS
;
A
#
# COMPACT_ATOMS: atom_id res chain seq x y z
N PRO A 1 -10.91 -18.40 -11.60
CA PRO A 1 -9.51 -17.96 -11.33
C PRO A 1 -8.94 -18.68 -10.10
N LYS A 2 -7.80 -19.35 -10.25
CA LYS A 2 -7.22 -20.24 -9.21
C LYS A 2 -6.63 -19.49 -8.00
N LEU A 3 -6.17 -18.24 -8.19
CA LEU A 3 -5.48 -17.48 -7.13
C LEU A 3 -6.37 -17.16 -5.93
N TRP A 4 -7.59 -16.67 -6.13
CA TRP A 4 -8.49 -16.34 -5.01
C TRP A 4 -8.85 -17.57 -4.18
N ALA A 5 -9.20 -18.68 -4.85
CA ALA A 5 -9.48 -19.95 -4.18
C ALA A 5 -8.28 -20.44 -3.37
N TYR A 6 -7.07 -20.31 -3.91
CA TYR A 6 -5.84 -20.62 -3.19
C TYR A 6 -5.66 -19.75 -1.92
N LEU A 7 -5.75 -18.42 -2.04
CA LEU A 7 -5.59 -17.51 -0.91
C LEU A 7 -6.66 -17.75 0.18
N TYR A 8 -7.90 -17.99 -0.24
CA TYR A 8 -9.01 -18.32 0.66
C TYR A 8 -8.75 -19.60 1.45
N ASN A 9 -8.42 -20.69 0.75
CA ASN A 9 -8.15 -21.98 1.38
C ASN A 9 -6.89 -21.95 2.25
N TYR A 10 -5.85 -21.22 1.82
CA TYR A 10 -4.63 -21.02 2.60
C TYR A 10 -4.92 -20.32 3.93
N ALA A 11 -5.66 -19.21 3.90
CA ALA A 11 -6.07 -18.51 5.12
C ALA A 11 -6.93 -19.40 6.04
N ALA A 12 -7.90 -20.14 5.49
CA ALA A 12 -8.74 -21.05 6.26
C ALA A 12 -7.93 -22.15 6.96
N LYS A 13 -6.98 -22.78 6.24
CA LYS A 13 -6.08 -23.80 6.77
C LYS A 13 -5.19 -23.28 7.89
N HIS A 14 -4.64 -22.07 7.76
CA HIS A 14 -3.78 -21.48 8.79
C HIS A 14 -4.57 -21.01 10.01
N LYS A 15 -5.78 -20.47 9.82
CA LYS A 15 -6.71 -20.11 10.90
C LYS A 15 -7.11 -21.33 11.73
N ALA A 16 -7.41 -22.46 11.08
CA ALA A 16 -7.74 -23.72 11.77
C ALA A 16 -6.60 -24.25 12.66
N LYS A 17 -5.36 -23.84 12.38
CA LYS A 17 -4.17 -24.17 13.19
C LYS A 17 -3.85 -23.13 14.26
N GLY A 18 -4.71 -22.14 14.49
CA GLY A 18 -4.49 -21.05 15.45
C GLY A 18 -3.49 -19.98 14.99
N ASN A 19 -3.12 -19.95 13.70
CA ASN A 19 -2.15 -18.98 13.17
C ASN A 19 -2.85 -17.80 12.48
N GLY A 20 -2.18 -16.64 12.44
CA GLY A 20 -2.65 -15.41 11.79
C GLY A 20 -2.30 -15.25 10.30
N PHE A 21 -1.75 -16.28 9.64
CA PHE A 21 -1.37 -16.21 8.22
C PHE A 21 -2.59 -16.20 7.29
N GLY A 22 -2.51 -15.41 6.21
CA GLY A 22 -3.57 -15.28 5.23
C GLY A 22 -3.52 -13.94 4.50
N TYR A 23 -4.63 -13.55 3.88
CA TYR A 23 -4.75 -12.28 3.17
C TYR A 23 -5.38 -11.18 4.06
N GLY A 24 -5.12 -9.91 3.72
CA GLY A 24 -5.82 -8.75 4.28
C GLY A 24 -6.94 -8.32 3.34
N MET A 25 -8.19 -8.38 3.80
CA MET A 25 -9.35 -7.88 3.05
C MET A 25 -9.69 -6.48 3.55
N VAL A 26 -9.91 -5.54 2.64
CA VAL A 26 -10.34 -4.17 2.96
C VAL A 26 -11.59 -3.80 2.16
N LYS A 27 -12.51 -3.07 2.80
CA LYS A 27 -13.71 -2.51 2.21
C LYS A 27 -13.47 -1.06 1.80
N ARG A 28 -14.27 -0.55 0.86
CA ARG A 28 -14.24 0.87 0.44
C ARG A 28 -15.05 1.72 1.41
N ASN A 29 -14.56 1.85 2.65
CA ASN A 29 -15.14 2.73 3.66
C ASN A 29 -14.05 3.65 4.23
N ALA A 30 -14.43 4.54 5.15
CA ALA A 30 -13.50 5.51 5.75
C ALA A 30 -12.71 4.96 6.95
N THR A 31 -13.05 3.76 7.44
CA THR A 31 -12.57 3.22 8.72
C THR A 31 -11.56 2.08 8.56
N ASP A 32 -11.59 1.39 7.42
CA ASP A 32 -10.71 0.25 7.16
C ASP A 32 -9.27 0.74 6.95
N VAL A 33 -8.34 0.08 7.61
CA VAL A 33 -6.90 0.31 7.49
C VAL A 33 -6.26 -0.91 6.83
N THR A 34 -5.37 -0.67 5.87
CA THR A 34 -4.67 -1.75 5.16
C THR A 34 -3.56 -2.34 6.03
N ARG A 35 -3.18 -3.59 5.76
CA ARG A 35 -1.86 -4.09 6.21
C ARG A 35 -0.74 -3.32 5.49
N PRO A 36 0.50 -3.35 6.01
CA PRO A 36 1.64 -2.74 5.34
C PRO A 36 1.82 -3.28 3.92
N LEU A 37 1.99 -2.37 2.96
CA LEU A 37 2.31 -2.70 1.58
C LEU A 37 3.78 -3.13 1.50
N SER A 38 4.04 -4.42 1.33
CA SER A 38 5.41 -4.95 1.29
C SER A 38 5.98 -5.01 -0.12
N ALA A 39 7.30 -5.11 -0.24
CA ALA A 39 7.98 -5.41 -1.50
C ALA A 39 7.55 -6.74 -2.15
N ARG A 40 6.86 -7.63 -1.42
CA ARG A 40 6.33 -8.90 -1.91
C ARG A 40 4.96 -8.75 -2.59
N TYR A 41 4.29 -7.61 -2.44
CA TYR A 41 2.93 -7.36 -2.93
C TYR A 41 2.74 -7.70 -4.41
N TYR A 42 3.79 -7.54 -5.24
CA TYR A 42 3.75 -7.89 -6.66
C TYR A 42 3.38 -9.36 -6.95
N LYS A 43 3.62 -10.29 -6.01
CA LYS A 43 3.39 -11.73 -6.21
C LYS A 43 1.90 -12.04 -6.32
N ASP A 44 1.16 -11.83 -5.23
CA ASP A 44 -0.25 -12.19 -5.11
C ASP A 44 -1.12 -11.06 -4.55
N GLY A 45 -0.49 -9.98 -4.04
CA GLY A 45 -1.15 -8.85 -3.40
C GLY A 45 -1.93 -9.23 -2.14
N SER A 46 -1.59 -10.35 -1.51
CA SER A 46 -2.33 -10.92 -0.39
C SER A 46 -2.39 -10.00 0.82
N GLU A 47 -1.44 -9.09 1.00
CA GLU A 47 -1.45 -8.13 2.10
C GLU A 47 -2.66 -7.20 2.05
N VAL A 48 -3.08 -6.80 0.85
CA VAL A 48 -4.18 -5.84 0.64
C VAL A 48 -5.01 -6.23 -0.58
N LEU A 49 -6.18 -6.81 -0.31
CA LEU A 49 -7.19 -7.18 -1.28
C LEU A 49 -8.45 -6.33 -1.07
N ILE A 50 -8.88 -5.64 -2.13
CA ILE A 50 -10.06 -4.79 -2.11
C ILE A 50 -11.31 -5.64 -2.33
N ASN A 51 -12.23 -5.61 -1.36
CA ASN A 51 -13.56 -6.20 -1.51
C ASN A 51 -14.35 -5.46 -2.62
N GLN A 52 -15.06 -6.22 -3.46
CA GLN A 52 -15.86 -5.71 -4.58
C GLN A 52 -17.37 -5.96 -4.40
N ASP A 53 -17.82 -6.40 -3.23
CA ASP A 53 -19.23 -6.71 -2.94
C ASP A 53 -20.17 -5.51 -3.14
N ASP A 54 -19.68 -4.30 -2.88
CA ASP A 54 -20.34 -3.02 -3.15
C ASP A 54 -20.55 -2.72 -4.65
N THR A 55 -19.76 -3.37 -5.51
CA THR A 55 -19.78 -3.14 -6.98
C THR A 55 -20.55 -4.20 -7.77
N LYS A 56 -21.29 -5.09 -7.08
CA LYS A 56 -22.00 -6.25 -7.65
C LYS A 56 -23.06 -5.93 -8.71
N LYS A 57 -23.43 -4.66 -8.93
CA LYS A 57 -24.42 -4.22 -9.93
C LYS A 57 -24.10 -4.62 -11.40
N HIS A 58 -22.88 -5.06 -11.70
CA HIS A 58 -22.45 -5.38 -13.08
C HIS A 58 -22.32 -6.87 -13.44
N GLY A 59 -22.93 -7.79 -12.67
CA GLY A 59 -23.23 -9.17 -13.11
C GLY A 59 -22.06 -10.09 -13.52
N LYS A 60 -20.80 -9.65 -13.45
CA LYS A 60 -19.62 -10.38 -13.97
C LYS A 60 -18.52 -10.66 -12.95
N LYS A 61 -18.65 -10.18 -11.71
CA LYS A 61 -17.65 -10.40 -10.65
C LYS A 61 -18.35 -10.93 -9.41
N ASP A 62 -18.28 -12.25 -9.20
CA ASP A 62 -18.86 -12.99 -8.07
C ASP A 62 -18.25 -12.62 -6.71
N GLY A 63 -18.24 -11.34 -6.31
CA GLY A 63 -17.62 -10.87 -5.08
C GLY A 63 -16.11 -11.15 -4.99
N ARG A 64 -15.45 -11.44 -6.11
CA ARG A 64 -14.01 -11.72 -6.13
C ARG A 64 -13.23 -10.46 -5.75
N PRO A 65 -12.34 -10.49 -4.76
CA PRO A 65 -11.55 -9.32 -4.45
C PRO A 65 -10.52 -9.03 -5.54
N ARG A 66 -10.02 -7.79 -5.57
CA ARG A 66 -8.93 -7.38 -6.48
C ARG A 66 -7.73 -6.86 -5.70
N ARG A 67 -6.56 -6.89 -6.34
CA ARG A 67 -5.40 -6.12 -5.89
C ARG A 67 -5.65 -4.62 -6.08
N MET A 68 -4.90 -3.83 -5.33
CA MET A 68 -4.70 -2.41 -5.63
C MET A 68 -3.99 -2.27 -6.97
N THR A 69 -4.33 -1.23 -7.71
CA THR A 69 -3.58 -0.78 -8.88
C THR A 69 -2.34 -0.02 -8.45
N PRO A 70 -1.31 0.13 -9.30
CA PRO A 70 -0.13 0.93 -8.96
C PRO A 70 -0.47 2.39 -8.61
N GLN A 71 -1.52 2.97 -9.21
CA GLN A 71 -2.02 4.31 -8.88
C GLN A 71 -2.71 4.39 -7.52
N GLU A 72 -3.28 3.30 -7.04
CA GLU A 72 -3.80 3.26 -5.67
C GLU A 72 -2.64 3.08 -4.67
N CYS A 73 -1.60 2.33 -5.03
CA CYS A 73 -0.39 2.22 -4.21
C CYS A 73 0.34 3.56 -4.07
N SER A 74 0.47 4.35 -5.15
CA SER A 74 1.09 5.68 -5.07
C SER A 74 0.34 6.61 -4.11
N ARG A 75 -1.00 6.59 -4.15
CA ARG A 75 -1.85 7.35 -3.22
C ARG A 75 -1.72 6.84 -1.78
N LEU A 76 -1.71 5.53 -1.57
CA LEU A 76 -1.56 4.93 -0.24
C LEU A 76 -0.22 5.33 0.40
N MET A 77 0.86 5.35 -0.39
CA MET A 77 2.18 5.77 0.08
C MET A 77 2.34 7.30 0.13
N GLY A 78 1.33 8.07 -0.31
CA GLY A 78 1.28 9.52 -0.25
C GLY A 78 2.11 10.26 -1.29
N PHE A 79 2.47 9.61 -2.41
CA PHE A 79 3.16 10.25 -3.54
C PHE A 79 2.30 11.28 -4.27
N VAL A 80 0.98 11.06 -4.29
CA VAL A 80 0.00 11.95 -4.91
C VAL A 80 -1.28 11.96 -4.10
N SER A 81 -2.01 13.08 -4.17
CA SER A 81 -3.29 13.25 -3.49
C SER A 81 -4.45 12.53 -4.23
N LYS A 82 -5.64 12.56 -3.64
CA LYS A 82 -6.85 12.02 -4.29
C LYS A 82 -7.24 12.93 -5.46
N GLY A 83 -7.37 12.34 -6.65
CA GLY A 83 -7.69 13.08 -7.88
C GLY A 83 -6.46 13.32 -8.76
N GLU A 84 -5.28 13.25 -8.18
CA GLU A 84 -4.02 13.31 -8.93
C GLU A 84 -3.63 11.94 -9.51
N ARG A 85 -2.76 11.99 -10.51
CA ARG A 85 -2.18 10.82 -11.17
C ARG A 85 -0.67 10.91 -11.11
N PHE A 86 -0.04 9.88 -10.54
CA PHE A 86 1.41 9.77 -10.52
C PHE A 86 1.91 9.22 -11.86
N ASN A 87 3.01 9.75 -12.41
CA ASN A 87 3.60 9.17 -13.61
C ASN A 87 4.33 7.85 -13.25
N ILE A 88 3.87 6.72 -13.80
CA ILE A 88 4.44 5.39 -13.54
C ILE A 88 4.97 4.86 -14.88
N PRO A 89 6.25 5.10 -15.22
CA PRO A 89 6.84 4.70 -16.50
C PRO A 89 7.29 3.24 -16.54
N VAL A 90 6.96 2.44 -15.53
CA VAL A 90 7.38 1.04 -15.37
C VAL A 90 6.19 0.10 -15.33
N SER A 91 6.44 -1.20 -15.50
CA SER A 91 5.39 -2.22 -15.39
C SER A 91 4.81 -2.31 -13.97
N ASP A 92 3.56 -2.75 -13.85
CA ASP A 92 2.87 -2.96 -12.57
C ASP A 92 3.73 -3.73 -11.55
N THR A 93 4.35 -4.83 -11.97
CA THR A 93 5.23 -5.64 -11.12
C THR A 93 6.37 -4.83 -10.51
N ARG A 94 7.01 -3.95 -11.31
CA ARG A 94 8.10 -3.09 -10.84
C ARG A 94 7.56 -1.95 -9.97
N ALA A 95 6.42 -1.36 -10.33
CA ALA A 95 5.77 -0.33 -9.55
C ALA A 95 5.40 -0.83 -8.14
N TYR A 96 4.80 -2.03 -8.01
CA TYR A 96 4.51 -2.63 -6.70
C TYR A 96 5.77 -2.82 -5.86
N LYS A 97 6.89 -3.24 -6.46
CA LYS A 97 8.17 -3.37 -5.75
C LYS A 97 8.72 -2.00 -5.32
N GLN A 98 8.59 -0.97 -6.15
CA GLN A 98 9.04 0.38 -5.82
C GLN A 98 8.22 0.96 -4.66
N PHE A 99 6.88 0.91 -4.74
CA PHE A 99 6.03 1.41 -3.67
C PHE A 99 6.17 0.59 -2.38
N GLY A 100 6.25 -0.74 -2.47
CA GLY A 100 6.42 -1.60 -1.30
C GLY A 100 7.81 -1.56 -0.64
N ASN A 101 8.79 -0.93 -1.29
CA ASN A 101 10.10 -0.60 -0.71
C ASN A 101 10.22 0.89 -0.34
N SER A 102 9.17 1.68 -0.59
CA SER A 102 9.20 3.11 -0.34
C SER A 102 8.81 3.44 1.09
N VAL A 103 9.06 4.68 1.46
CA VAL A 103 8.59 5.29 2.70
C VAL A 103 7.24 5.96 2.49
N VAL A 104 6.49 6.18 3.57
CA VAL A 104 5.24 6.96 3.53
C VAL A 104 5.60 8.44 3.45
N VAL A 105 5.34 9.06 2.30
CA VAL A 105 5.79 10.44 1.99
C VAL A 105 5.33 11.48 3.02
N PRO A 106 4.06 11.49 3.49
CA PRO A 106 3.61 12.44 4.51
C PRO A 106 4.36 12.34 5.84
N VAL A 107 4.85 11.14 6.20
CA VAL A 107 5.63 10.96 7.44
C VAL A 107 6.95 11.71 7.34
N PHE A 108 7.66 11.57 6.22
CA PHE A 108 8.93 12.26 6.00
C PHE A 108 8.74 13.76 5.80
N LYS A 109 7.63 14.19 5.19
CA LYS A 109 7.27 15.60 5.14
C LYS A 109 7.14 16.19 6.54
N ALA A 110 6.39 15.54 7.44
CA ALA A 110 6.25 16.00 8.81
C ALA A 110 7.58 16.05 9.56
N VAL A 111 8.47 15.08 9.35
CA VAL A 111 9.82 15.11 9.91
C VAL A 111 10.64 16.28 9.36
N ALA A 112 10.57 16.55 8.05
CA ALA A 112 11.25 17.68 7.43
C ALA A 112 10.74 19.01 7.98
N ASP A 113 9.41 19.18 8.13
CA ASP A 113 8.78 20.38 8.68
C ASP A 113 9.25 20.65 10.13
N LEU A 114 9.56 19.60 10.91
CA LEU A 114 10.13 19.74 12.26
C LEU A 114 11.61 20.13 12.26
N ILE A 115 12.35 19.72 11.22
CA ILE A 115 13.78 20.02 11.09
C ILE A 115 14.00 21.41 10.49
N GLU A 116 13.11 21.88 9.62
CA GLU A 116 13.24 23.11 8.84
C GLU A 116 13.68 24.34 9.67
N PRO A 117 13.07 24.66 10.83
CA PRO A 117 13.46 25.83 11.62
C PRO A 117 14.88 25.75 12.19
N HIS A 118 15.45 24.55 12.28
CA HIS A 118 16.77 24.30 12.85
C HIS A 118 17.88 24.25 11.79
N LEU A 119 17.54 24.16 10.50
CA LEU A 119 18.51 23.98 9.42
C LEU A 119 19.56 25.08 9.37
N GLU A 120 19.17 26.35 9.50
CA GLU A 120 20.13 27.48 9.47
C GLU A 120 21.15 27.39 10.61
N SER A 121 20.70 27.02 11.82
CA SER A 121 21.58 26.87 12.98
C SER A 121 22.57 25.72 12.80
N ILE A 122 22.11 24.61 12.21
CA ILE A 122 22.93 23.43 11.92
C ILE A 122 23.99 23.76 10.87
N ILE A 123 23.59 24.40 9.77
CA ILE A 123 24.51 24.79 8.67
C ILE A 123 25.58 25.75 9.18
N LYS A 124 25.21 26.73 10.01
CA LYS A 124 26.16 27.69 10.59
C LYS A 124 27.14 27.01 11.55
N ALA A 125 26.69 26.04 12.33
CA ALA A 125 27.54 25.28 13.24
C ALA A 125 28.61 24.50 12.46
N GLU A 126 28.25 23.83 11.36
CA GLU A 126 29.19 23.08 10.51
C GLU A 126 30.25 23.98 9.86
N THR A 127 29.84 25.11 9.29
CA THR A 127 30.76 26.08 8.64
C THR A 127 31.68 26.80 9.61
N SER A 128 31.33 26.88 10.90
CA SER A 128 32.20 27.48 11.92
C SER A 128 33.22 26.49 12.49
N SER A 129 33.05 25.20 12.20
CA SER A 129 33.94 24.10 12.63
C SER A 129 34.86 23.57 11.52
N SER A 130 34.82 24.18 10.33
CA SER A 130 35.74 23.95 9.20
C SER A 130 36.61 25.17 8.94
#